data_AF-A0A918DBC7-F1
#
_entry.id   AF-A0A918DBC7-F1
#
_cell.length_a   1.000
_cell.length_b   1.000
_cell.length_c   1.000
_cell.angle_alpha   90.00
_cell.angle_beta   90.00
_cell.angle_gamma   90.00
#
_symmetry.space_group_name_H-M   'P 1'
#
loop_
_entity.id
_entity.type
_entity.pdbx_description
1 polymer ?
#
loop_
_entity_poly.entity_id
_entity_poly.type
_entity_poly.pdbx_seq_one_letter_code
_entity_poly.pdbx_strand_id
1 'polypeptide(L)'
;MNEDFAKLFKTMMEQSQEMVRAFNPALESLTVKGLENYFPTMTKDMMEMWFGRTFNREGLDAKTRLLVTIAALTVLGAHAEPQLKLAIRHALEAGATKREIAEVIWQMSMFGGVPAMQKALELAQAVFAETEEKAP
;
A
#
# COMPACT_ATOMS: atom_id res chain seq x y z
N MET A 1 -28.72 6.09 4.34
CA MET A 1 -27.26 6.22 4.51
C MET A 1 -27.04 7.31 5.54
N ASN A 2 -26.29 7.06 6.62
CA ASN A 2 -26.16 7.99 7.75
C ASN A 2 -25.47 9.31 7.30
N GLU A 3 -25.86 10.47 7.83
CA GLU A 3 -25.34 11.79 7.40
C GLU A 3 -23.81 11.87 7.54
N ASP A 4 -23.25 11.26 8.58
CA ASP A 4 -21.81 11.18 8.80
C ASP A 4 -21.08 10.44 7.67
N PHE A 5 -21.68 9.38 7.12
CA PHE A 5 -21.10 8.64 6.01
C PHE A 5 -21.18 9.43 4.70
N ALA A 6 -22.29 10.17 4.48
CA ALA A 6 -22.41 11.05 3.32
C ALA A 6 -21.36 12.17 3.35
N LYS A 7 -21.10 12.74 4.53
CA LYS A 7 -20.05 13.73 4.74
C LYS A 7 -18.65 13.15 4.52
N LEU A 8 -18.37 11.97 5.08
CA LEU A 8 -17.12 11.24 4.84
C LEU A 8 -16.89 10.98 3.34
N PHE A 9 -17.91 10.48 2.64
CA PHE A 9 -17.83 10.18 1.21
C PHE A 9 -17.56 11.42 0.37
N LYS A 10 -18.20 12.56 0.70
CA LYS A 10 -17.94 13.84 0.04
C LYS A 10 -16.49 14.29 0.24
N THR A 11 -15.99 14.23 1.47
CA THR A 11 -14.59 14.56 1.78
C THR A 11 -13.60 13.67 1.02
N MET A 12 -13.87 12.37 0.89
CA MET A 12 -13.04 11.44 0.13
C MET A 12 -13.00 11.79 -1.38
N MET A 13 -14.12 12.21 -1.95
CA MET A 13 -14.20 12.60 -3.37
C MET A 13 -13.44 13.90 -3.66
N GLU A 14 -13.56 14.90 -2.78
CA GLU A 14 -12.82 16.16 -2.89
C GLU A 14 -11.30 15.92 -2.80
N GLN A 15 -10.86 15.07 -1.87
CA GLN A 15 -9.46 14.65 -1.73
C GLN A 15 -8.93 13.92 -2.96
N SER A 16 -9.73 13.03 -3.56
CA SER A 16 -9.34 12.35 -4.79
C SER A 16 -9.11 13.34 -5.94
N GLN A 17 -9.93 14.40 -6.03
CA GLN A 17 -9.76 15.42 -7.06
C GLN A 17 -8.53 16.30 -6.82
N GLU A 18 -8.24 16.66 -5.57
CA GLU A 18 -7.02 17.40 -5.20
C GLU A 18 -5.75 16.59 -5.47
N MET A 19 -5.74 15.30 -5.13
CA MET A 19 -4.61 14.41 -5.41
C MET A 19 -4.34 14.26 -6.90
N VAL A 20 -5.39 14.12 -7.73
CA VAL A 20 -5.27 14.08 -9.20
C VAL A 20 -4.68 15.39 -9.75
N ARG A 21 -5.15 16.55 -9.25
CA ARG A 21 -4.63 17.87 -9.67
C ARG A 21 -3.18 18.09 -9.27
N ALA A 22 -2.80 17.65 -8.07
CA ALA A 22 -1.44 17.78 -7.56
C ALA A 22 -0.44 16.91 -8.33
N PHE A 23 -0.90 15.84 -8.98
CA PHE A 23 0.00 14.89 -9.66
C PHE A 23 0.39 15.34 -11.06
N ASN A 24 -0.56 15.75 -11.92
CA ASN A 24 -0.37 16.41 -13.22
C ASN A 24 -1.75 16.54 -13.92
N PRO A 25 -2.17 17.72 -14.41
CA PRO A 25 -3.40 17.86 -15.21
C PRO A 25 -3.49 16.93 -16.42
N ALA A 26 -2.36 16.43 -16.95
CA ALA A 26 -2.31 15.49 -18.08
C ALA A 26 -2.64 14.03 -17.74
N LEU A 27 -2.89 13.68 -16.47
CA LEU A 27 -3.17 12.30 -16.04
C LEU A 27 -4.58 11.79 -16.37
N GLU A 28 -5.50 12.64 -16.85
CA GLU A 28 -6.84 12.20 -17.30
C GLU A 28 -6.79 11.13 -18.41
N SER A 29 -5.68 11.06 -19.17
CA SER A 29 -5.50 10.10 -20.27
C SER A 29 -4.50 8.98 -19.98
N LEU A 30 -4.01 8.82 -18.74
CA LEU A 30 -2.94 7.87 -18.46
C LEU A 30 -3.45 6.42 -18.36
N THR A 31 -2.91 5.56 -19.21
CA THR A 31 -3.17 4.12 -19.19
C THR A 31 -2.28 3.40 -18.17
N VAL A 32 -2.80 2.33 -17.58
CA VAL A 32 -2.16 1.51 -16.53
C VAL A 32 -0.72 1.10 -16.88
N LYS A 33 -0.42 0.93 -18.17
CA LYS A 33 0.89 0.51 -18.69
C LYS A 33 2.01 1.57 -18.59
N GLY A 34 1.67 2.86 -18.40
CA GLY A 34 2.65 3.95 -18.28
C GLY A 34 3.17 4.19 -16.85
N LEU A 35 2.44 3.68 -15.84
CA LEU A 35 2.74 3.94 -14.42
C LEU A 35 3.94 3.10 -13.93
N GLU A 36 4.19 1.93 -14.51
CA GLU A 36 5.28 1.03 -14.07
C GLU A 36 6.68 1.64 -14.20
N ASN A 37 6.90 2.55 -15.15
CA ASN A 37 8.19 3.22 -15.36
C ASN A 37 8.42 4.43 -14.43
N TYR A 38 7.37 4.95 -13.79
CA TYR A 38 7.42 6.17 -12.97
C TYR A 38 7.51 5.91 -11.47
N PHE A 39 7.32 4.67 -11.02
CA PHE A 39 7.41 4.30 -9.60
C PHE A 39 8.58 3.36 -9.26
N PRO A 40 9.84 3.71 -9.53
CA PRO A 40 10.92 3.11 -8.77
C PRO A 40 10.80 3.62 -7.31
N THR A 41 10.71 2.68 -6.37
CA THR A 41 10.61 2.84 -4.90
C THR A 41 10.20 4.23 -4.43
N MET A 42 8.90 4.43 -4.15
CA MET A 42 8.39 5.69 -3.59
C MET A 42 9.21 6.08 -2.35
N THR A 43 9.65 7.34 -2.27
CA THR A 43 10.33 7.85 -1.07
C THR A 43 9.35 7.93 0.10
N LYS A 44 9.87 7.98 1.33
CA LYS A 44 9.04 8.14 2.55
C LYS A 44 8.10 9.36 2.46
N ASP A 45 8.59 10.48 1.94
CA ASP A 45 7.78 11.70 1.80
C ASP A 45 6.71 11.54 0.71
N MET A 46 7.01 10.82 -0.36
CA MET A 46 6.01 10.42 -1.36
C MET A 46 4.98 9.46 -0.73
N MET A 47 5.37 8.52 0.12
CA MET A 47 4.40 7.67 0.80
C MET A 47 3.52 8.44 1.79
N GLU A 48 4.06 9.40 2.54
CA GLU A 48 3.28 10.31 3.39
C GLU A 48 2.31 11.17 2.58
N MET A 49 2.74 11.62 1.40
CA MET A 49 1.88 12.36 0.49
C MET A 49 0.76 11.48 -0.07
N TRP A 50 1.07 10.27 -0.56
CA TRP A 50 0.13 9.39 -1.27
C TRP A 50 -0.77 8.56 -0.36
N PHE A 51 -0.23 8.11 0.76
CA PHE A 51 -0.86 7.17 1.68
C PHE A 51 -0.91 7.69 3.12
N GLY A 52 -0.22 8.78 3.44
CA GLY A 52 -0.28 9.40 4.75
C GLY A 52 -1.49 10.29 4.94
N ARG A 53 -1.38 11.17 5.93
CA ARG A 53 -2.46 12.08 6.34
C ARG A 53 -2.41 13.43 5.62
N THR A 54 -1.51 13.57 4.64
CA THR A 54 -1.27 14.83 3.91
C THR A 54 -2.51 15.37 3.22
N PHE A 55 -3.22 14.54 2.43
CA PHE A 55 -4.48 14.94 1.80
C PHE A 55 -5.70 14.71 2.71
N ASN A 56 -5.60 13.81 3.69
CA ASN A 56 -6.66 13.54 4.67
C ASN A 56 -6.11 13.48 6.09
N ARG A 57 -6.15 14.61 6.81
CA ARG A 57 -5.62 14.71 8.18
C ARG A 57 -6.32 13.79 9.18
N GLU A 58 -7.57 13.39 8.89
CA GLU A 58 -8.37 12.46 9.69
C GLU A 58 -8.36 11.02 9.14
N GLY A 59 -7.68 10.79 8.02
CA GLY A 59 -7.61 9.49 7.36
C GLY A 59 -6.59 8.53 7.97
N LEU A 60 -6.53 7.31 7.42
CA LEU A 60 -5.51 6.33 7.76
C LEU A 60 -4.11 6.88 7.45
N ASP A 61 -3.16 6.58 8.35
CA ASP A 61 -1.74 6.88 8.13
C ASP A 61 -1.11 5.91 7.11
N ALA A 62 0.09 6.27 6.62
CA ALA A 62 0.77 5.54 5.56
C ALA A 62 1.03 4.07 5.94
N LYS A 63 1.47 3.85 7.19
CA LYS A 63 1.68 2.51 7.75
C LYS A 63 0.41 1.67 7.66
N THR A 64 -0.72 2.19 8.15
CA THR A 64 -1.98 1.43 8.16
C THR A 64 -2.47 1.15 6.75
N ARG A 65 -2.38 2.12 5.83
CA ARG A 65 -2.75 1.91 4.42
C ARG A 65 -1.90 0.83 3.75
N LEU A 66 -0.60 0.84 3.98
CA LEU A 66 0.31 -0.16 3.41
C LEU A 66 0.05 -1.56 3.99
N LEU A 67 -0.28 -1.68 5.27
CA LEU A 67 -0.71 -2.95 5.86
C LEU A 67 -2.01 -3.46 5.21
N VAL A 68 -3.01 -2.60 4.98
CA VAL A 68 -4.25 -2.98 4.27
C VAL A 68 -3.96 -3.37 2.82
N THR A 69 -3.05 -2.67 2.15
CA THR A 69 -2.59 -3.02 0.79
C THR A 69 -1.92 -4.39 0.76
N ILE A 70 -1.04 -4.71 1.72
CA ILE A 70 -0.41 -6.04 1.85
C ILE A 70 -1.47 -7.13 2.03
N ALA A 71 -2.50 -6.87 2.85
CA ALA A 71 -3.61 -7.79 3.05
C ALA A 71 -4.32 -8.10 1.72
N ALA A 72 -4.71 -7.06 0.98
CA ALA A 72 -5.38 -7.20 -0.32
C ALA A 72 -4.52 -7.94 -1.35
N LEU A 73 -3.24 -7.58 -1.47
CA LEU A 73 -2.31 -8.20 -2.41
C LEU A 73 -2.03 -9.67 -2.06
N THR A 74 -2.02 -10.01 -0.77
CA THR A 74 -1.91 -11.41 -0.33
C THR A 74 -3.11 -12.24 -0.81
N VAL A 75 -4.33 -11.71 -0.68
CA VAL A 75 -5.54 -12.40 -1.15
C VAL A 75 -5.59 -12.53 -2.67
N LEU A 76 -5.05 -11.55 -3.42
CA LEU A 76 -4.93 -11.63 -4.88
C LEU A 76 -3.95 -12.71 -5.36
N GLY A 77 -3.01 -13.14 -4.51
CA GLY A 77 -2.10 -14.26 -4.78
C GLY A 77 -1.06 -13.97 -5.87
N ALA A 78 -0.78 -14.97 -6.71
CA ALA A 78 0.38 -14.97 -7.63
C ALA A 78 0.43 -13.80 -8.63
N HIS A 79 -0.70 -13.18 -8.95
CA HIS A 79 -0.73 -12.03 -9.87
C HIS A 79 -0.20 -10.74 -9.26
N ALA A 80 -0.07 -10.70 -7.92
CA ALA A 80 0.29 -9.51 -7.16
C ALA A 80 1.69 -9.59 -6.54
N GLU A 81 2.51 -10.61 -6.85
CA GLU A 81 3.80 -10.81 -6.18
C GLU A 81 4.77 -9.61 -6.29
N PRO A 82 4.97 -8.97 -7.47
CA PRO A 82 5.83 -7.80 -7.57
C PRO A 82 5.35 -6.63 -6.70
N GLN A 83 4.03 -6.39 -6.72
CA GLN A 83 3.39 -5.32 -5.95
C GLN A 83 3.44 -5.62 -4.45
N LEU A 84 3.28 -6.88 -4.05
CA LEU A 84 3.36 -7.30 -2.65
C LEU A 84 4.76 -7.05 -2.07
N LYS A 85 5.81 -7.43 -2.80
CA LYS A 85 7.20 -7.13 -2.38
C LYS A 85 7.45 -5.64 -2.23
N LEU A 86 6.94 -4.83 -3.16
CA LEU A 86 7.06 -3.37 -3.11
C LEU A 86 6.30 -2.80 -1.90
N ALA A 87 5.06 -3.23 -1.68
CA ALA A 87 4.24 -2.81 -0.54
C ALA A 87 4.89 -3.17 0.81
N ILE A 88 5.54 -4.33 0.91
CA ILE A 88 6.27 -4.75 2.11
C ILE A 88 7.46 -3.82 2.39
N ARG A 89 8.28 -3.50 1.38
CA ARG A 89 9.39 -2.53 1.54
C ARG A 89 8.88 -1.18 2.03
N HIS A 90 7.84 -0.69 1.39
CA HIS A 90 7.21 0.58 1.74
C HIS A 90 6.62 0.57 3.16
N ALA A 91 5.99 -0.54 3.57
CA ALA A 91 5.46 -0.66 4.93
C ALA A 91 6.58 -0.56 5.97
N LEU A 92 7.74 -1.19 5.73
CA LEU A 92 8.91 -1.09 6.62
C LEU A 92 9.42 0.36 6.70
N GLU A 93 9.56 1.04 5.56
CA GLU A 93 9.99 2.45 5.51
C GLU A 93 8.99 3.39 6.20
N ALA A 94 7.70 3.05 6.19
CA ALA A 94 6.63 3.74 6.91
C ALA A 94 6.57 3.38 8.42
N GLY A 95 7.46 2.53 8.91
CA GLY A 95 7.55 2.17 10.34
C GLY A 95 6.68 0.96 10.76
N ALA A 96 6.22 0.16 9.80
CA ALA A 96 5.68 -1.16 10.14
C ALA A 96 6.81 -2.10 10.58
N THR A 97 6.53 -2.93 11.57
CA THR A 97 7.43 -3.99 12.00
C THR A 97 7.27 -5.22 11.14
N LYS A 98 8.33 -6.04 11.02
CA LYS A 98 8.27 -7.36 10.36
C LYS A 98 7.14 -8.23 10.95
N ARG A 99 6.91 -8.11 12.26
CA ARG A 99 5.82 -8.81 12.96
C ARG A 99 4.44 -8.36 12.49
N GLU A 100 4.17 -7.05 12.44
CA GLU A 100 2.87 -6.55 11.95
C GLU A 100 2.58 -7.01 10.53
N ILE A 101 3.59 -7.00 9.65
CA ILE A 101 3.46 -7.48 8.27
C ILE A 101 3.14 -8.99 8.26
N ALA A 102 3.87 -9.80 9.02
CA ALA A 102 3.66 -11.24 9.09
C ALA A 102 2.27 -11.61 9.64
N GLU A 103 1.80 -10.92 10.68
CA GLU A 103 0.47 -11.13 11.28
C GLU A 103 -0.65 -10.79 10.29
N VAL A 104 -0.52 -9.69 9.53
CA VAL A 104 -1.48 -9.33 8.47
C VAL A 104 -1.53 -10.41 7.39
N ILE A 105 -0.37 -10.86 6.89
CA ILE A 105 -0.29 -11.92 5.88
C ILE A 105 -0.90 -13.23 6.43
N TRP A 106 -0.60 -13.57 7.68
CA TRP A 106 -1.12 -14.77 8.33
C TRP A 106 -2.65 -14.74 8.44
N GLN A 107 -3.22 -13.61 8.85
CA GLN A 107 -4.67 -13.42 8.93
C GLN A 107 -5.35 -13.62 7.56
N MET A 108 -4.66 -13.30 6.46
CA MET A 108 -5.20 -13.49 5.11
C MET A 108 -5.36 -14.96 4.71
N SER A 109 -4.81 -15.91 5.46
CA SER A 109 -5.13 -17.34 5.29
C SER A 109 -6.62 -17.62 5.36
N MET A 110 -7.38 -16.81 6.12
CA MET A 110 -8.82 -16.96 6.24
C MET A 110 -9.60 -16.51 5.00
N PHE A 111 -9.01 -15.65 4.16
CA PHE A 111 -9.68 -15.03 3.01
C PHE A 111 -9.12 -15.53 1.68
N GLY A 112 -7.79 -15.55 1.54
CA GLY A 112 -7.09 -16.04 0.35
C GLY A 112 -6.65 -17.51 0.42
N GLY A 113 -6.88 -18.17 1.57
CA GLY A 113 -6.45 -19.54 1.81
C GLY A 113 -4.99 -19.67 2.20
N VAL A 114 -4.64 -20.85 2.73
CA VAL A 114 -3.27 -21.17 3.19
C VAL A 114 -2.20 -21.01 2.09
N PRO A 115 -2.42 -21.42 0.82
CA PRO A 115 -1.40 -21.28 -0.22
C PRO A 115 -1.00 -19.83 -0.50
N ALA A 116 -1.97 -18.90 -0.54
CA ALA A 116 -1.71 -17.50 -0.77
C ALA A 116 -0.92 -16.87 0.40
N MET A 117 -1.31 -17.20 1.63
CA MET A 117 -0.59 -16.79 2.84
C MET A 117 0.84 -17.33 2.88
N GLN A 118 1.05 -18.62 2.60
CA GLN A 118 2.40 -19.22 2.59
C GLN A 118 3.30 -18.53 1.56
N LYS A 119 2.80 -18.35 0.34
CA LYS A 119 3.55 -17.67 -0.71
C LYS A 119 3.91 -16.24 -0.30
N ALA A 120 2.96 -15.50 0.25
CA ALA A 120 3.19 -14.13 0.72
C ALA A 120 4.24 -14.07 1.85
N LEU A 121 4.25 -15.03 2.78
CA LEU A 121 5.28 -15.11 3.83
C LEU A 121 6.68 -15.39 3.27
N GLU A 122 6.81 -16.26 2.26
CA GLU A 122 8.08 -16.48 1.57
C GLU A 122 8.59 -15.19 0.92
N LEU A 123 7.71 -14.45 0.25
CA LEU A 123 8.07 -13.17 -0.35
C LEU A 123 8.45 -12.12 0.68
N ALA A 124 7.75 -12.07 1.82
CA ALA A 124 8.08 -11.19 2.94
C ALA A 124 9.47 -11.51 3.51
N GLN A 125 9.79 -12.79 3.73
CA GLN A 125 11.12 -13.22 4.19
C GLN A 125 12.23 -12.78 3.24
N ALA A 126 12.03 -12.94 1.92
CA ALA A 126 13.00 -12.49 0.93
C ALA A 126 13.27 -10.98 1.03
N VAL A 127 12.21 -10.17 1.15
CA VAL A 127 12.33 -8.71 1.31
C VAL A 127 13.02 -8.34 2.63
N PHE A 128 12.72 -9.07 3.71
CA PHE A 128 13.33 -8.84 5.02
C PHE A 128 14.84 -9.09 5.01
N ALA A 129 15.30 -10.12 4.29
CA ALA A 129 16.72 -10.43 4.12
C ALA A 129 17.44 -9.34 3.28
N GLU A 130 16.84 -8.92 2.16
CA GLU A 130 17.38 -7.82 1.33
C GLU A 130 17.56 -6.51 2.10
N THR A 131 16.71 -6.26 3.10
CA THR A 131 16.75 -5.04 3.91
C THR A 131 17.83 -5.11 4.99
N GLU A 132 18.11 -6.30 5.53
CA GLU A 132 19.19 -6.52 6.50
C GLU A 132 20.58 -6.38 5.86
N GLU A 133 20.76 -6.85 4.62
CA GLU A 133 22.03 -6.68 3.88
C GLU A 133 22.36 -5.23 3.51
N LYS A 134 21.35 -4.34 3.47
CA LYS A 134 21.51 -2.93 3.13
C LYS A 134 21.67 -2.01 4.34
N ALA A 135 21.60 -2.54 5.56
CA ALA A 135 21.89 -1.78 6.77
C ALA A 135 23.42 -1.66 6.96
N PRO A 136 23.99 -0.44 7.01
CA PRO A 136 25.41 -0.24 7.28
C PRO A 136 25.83 -0.56 8.71
#